data_AF-A0A239AXJ3-F1
#
_entry.id   AF-A0A239AXJ3-F1
#
_cell.length_a   1.000
_cell.length_b   1.000
_cell.length_c   1.000
_cell.angle_alpha   90.00
_cell.angle_beta   90.00
_cell.angle_gamma   90.00
#
_symmetry.space_group_name_H-M   'P 1'
#
loop_
_entity.id
_entity.type
_entity.pdbx_description
1 polymer ?
#
loop_
_entity_poly.entity_id
_entity_poly.type
_entity_poly.pdbx_seq_one_letter_code
_entity_poly.pdbx_strand_id
1 'polypeptide(L)'
;MDVEFVMDFLVEHRAPGVVPGYVSEQLLSMSWILDAEDVARIVHVAKRWLRSDDAFRAAVAIGLENETFLADSWEEIAALAAPLKERFPSMAADVDAWMARAEPSYERLRRGSFFDRAAEGS
;
A
#
# COMPACT_ATOMS: atom_id res chain seq x y z
N MET A 1 6.74 -14.83 15.74
CA MET A 1 7.30 -13.47 15.75
C MET A 1 6.28 -12.60 15.06
N ASP A 2 5.86 -11.50 15.69
CA ASP A 2 4.79 -10.66 15.13
C ASP A 2 5.31 -9.88 13.91
N VAL A 3 4.66 -10.01 12.76
CA VAL A 3 5.06 -9.35 11.51
C VAL A 3 4.97 -7.83 11.63
N GLU A 4 4.05 -7.31 12.46
CA GLU A 4 3.95 -5.88 12.72
C GLU A 4 5.23 -5.35 13.40
N PHE A 5 5.73 -6.11 14.38
CA PHE A 5 6.99 -5.79 15.06
C PHE A 5 8.16 -5.82 14.07
N VAL A 6 8.20 -6.78 13.14
CA VAL A 6 9.27 -6.84 12.13
C VAL A 6 9.22 -5.62 11.20
N MET A 7 8.03 -5.24 10.75
CA MET A 7 7.84 -4.05 9.90
C MET A 7 8.30 -2.77 10.60
N ASP A 8 7.84 -2.54 11.83
CA ASP A 8 8.22 -1.35 12.60
C ASP A 8 9.73 -1.39 12.91
N PHE A 9 10.29 -2.55 13.27
CA PHE A 9 11.72 -2.72 13.53
C PHE A 9 12.59 -2.38 12.32
N LEU A 10 12.24 -2.87 11.13
CA LEU A 10 12.99 -2.60 9.89
C LEU A 10 13.00 -1.11 9.55
N VAL A 11 11.89 -0.41 9.79
CA VAL A 11 11.82 1.04 9.57
C VAL A 11 12.60 1.79 10.64
N GLU A 12 12.42 1.46 11.91
CA GLU A 12 13.03 2.19 13.04
C GLU A 12 14.55 2.02 13.10
N HIS A 13 15.06 0.85 12.74
CA HIS A 13 16.47 0.50 12.81
C HIS A 13 17.15 0.51 11.43
N ARG A 14 16.55 1.17 10.44
CA ARG A 14 17.13 1.31 9.10
C ARG A 14 18.48 2.04 9.15
N ALA A 15 19.40 1.63 8.29
CA ALA A 15 20.64 2.39 8.09
C ALA A 15 20.34 3.79 7.52
N PRO A 16 21.18 4.79 7.80
CA PRO A 16 21.05 6.11 7.17
C PRO A 16 21.11 6.02 5.65
N GLY A 17 20.20 6.70 4.96
CA GLY A 17 20.17 6.75 3.49
C GLY A 17 19.48 5.57 2.80
N VAL A 18 18.90 4.64 3.55
CA VAL A 18 18.03 3.60 2.97
C VAL A 18 16.87 4.29 2.24
N VAL A 19 16.62 3.86 1.00
CA VAL A 19 15.50 4.33 0.19
C VAL A 19 14.25 3.55 0.58
N PRO A 20 13.07 4.20 0.77
CA PRO A 20 11.83 3.52 1.16
C PRO A 20 11.46 2.33 0.25
N GLY A 21 11.69 2.46 -1.06
CA GLY A 21 11.41 1.41 -2.04
C GLY A 21 12.10 0.08 -1.73
N TYR A 22 13.34 0.08 -1.23
CA TYR A 22 14.04 -1.16 -0.85
C TYR A 22 13.39 -1.85 0.34
N VAL A 23 12.82 -1.08 1.28
CA VAL A 23 12.07 -1.66 2.40
C VAL A 23 10.75 -2.23 1.91
N SER A 24 10.04 -1.54 1.02
CA SER A 24 8.82 -2.06 0.40
C SER A 24 9.07 -3.37 -0.34
N GLU A 25 10.12 -3.44 -1.17
CA GLU A 25 10.50 -4.67 -1.91
C GLU A 25 10.81 -5.84 -0.98
N GLN A 26 11.51 -5.60 0.12
CA GLN A 26 11.82 -6.63 1.10
C GLN A 26 10.54 -7.16 1.76
N LEU A 27 9.63 -6.26 2.14
CA LEU A 27 8.35 -6.62 2.76
C LEU A 27 7.41 -7.35 1.78
N LEU A 28 7.39 -6.96 0.52
CA LEU A 28 6.69 -7.68 -0.55
C LEU A 28 7.28 -9.08 -0.75
N SER A 29 8.60 -9.20 -0.77
CA SER A 29 9.26 -10.52 -0.90
C SER A 29 8.92 -11.44 0.27
N MET A 30 8.78 -10.87 1.48
CA MET A 30 8.33 -11.62 2.66
C MET A 30 6.87 -12.05 2.54
N SER A 31 5.98 -11.21 1.98
CA SER A 31 4.56 -11.54 1.88
C SER A 31 4.28 -12.81 1.06
N TRP A 32 5.19 -13.19 0.15
CA TRP A 32 5.08 -14.39 -0.68
C TRP A 32 5.39 -15.70 0.05
N ILE A 33 6.08 -15.63 1.19
CA ILE A 33 6.48 -16.80 1.99
C ILE A 33 5.76 -16.87 3.35
N LEU A 34 4.99 -15.84 3.68
CA LEU A 34 4.15 -15.76 4.87
C LEU A 34 2.77 -16.36 4.61
N ASP A 35 2.07 -16.71 5.68
CA ASP A 35 0.69 -17.15 5.58
C ASP A 35 -0.27 -15.97 5.33
N ALA A 36 -1.52 -16.29 4.98
CA ALA A 36 -2.53 -15.28 4.69
C ALA A 36 -2.86 -14.36 5.89
N GLU A 37 -2.70 -14.84 7.12
CA GLU A 37 -2.95 -14.03 8.32
C GLU A 37 -1.88 -12.95 8.46
N ASP A 38 -0.61 -13.32 8.27
CA ASP A 38 0.51 -12.39 8.32
C ASP A 38 0.50 -11.41 7.14
N VAL A 39 0.06 -11.83 5.94
CA VAL A 39 -0.17 -10.91 4.81
C VAL A 39 -1.24 -9.88 5.16
N ALA A 40 -2.36 -10.29 5.76
CA ALA A 40 -3.41 -9.36 6.17
C ALA A 40 -2.91 -8.33 7.20
N ARG A 41 -2.02 -8.75 8.12
CA ARG A 41 -1.35 -7.83 9.06
C ARG A 41 -0.40 -6.85 8.37
N ILE A 42 0.34 -7.28 7.35
CA ILE A 42 1.17 -6.36 6.53
C ILE A 42 0.31 -5.26 5.91
N VAL A 43 -0.84 -5.63 5.32
CA VAL A 43 -1.78 -4.65 4.75
C VAL A 43 -2.33 -3.72 5.82
N HIS A 44 -2.67 -4.26 7.01
CA HIS A 44 -3.13 -3.46 8.14
C HIS A 44 -2.09 -2.40 8.56
N VAL A 45 -0.83 -2.80 8.72
CA VAL A 45 0.26 -1.89 9.08
C VAL A 45 0.51 -0.85 7.98
N ALA A 46 0.48 -1.24 6.71
CA ALA A 46 0.61 -0.30 5.59
C ALA A 46 -0.49 0.77 5.60
N LYS A 47 -1.75 0.36 5.79
CA LYS A 47 -2.89 1.29 5.95
C LYS A 47 -2.72 2.22 7.16
N ARG A 48 -2.14 1.74 8.26
CA ARG A 48 -1.80 2.56 9.45
C ARG A 48 -0.70 3.57 9.13
N TRP A 49 0.35 3.17 8.42
CA TRP A 49 1.48 4.02 8.05
C TRP A 49 1.11 5.17 7.11
N LEU A 50 0.17 4.98 6.17
CA LEU A 50 -0.37 6.08 5.33
C LEU A 50 -1.03 7.20 6.16
N ARG A 51 -1.48 6.89 7.38
CA ARG A 51 -2.10 7.85 8.30
C ARG A 51 -1.12 8.42 9.34
N SER A 52 0.12 7.97 9.34
CA SER A 52 1.15 8.45 10.28
C SER A 52 1.75 9.80 9.84
N ASP A 53 2.45 10.46 10.77
CA ASP A 53 3.22 11.68 10.52
C ASP A 53 4.68 11.39 10.09
N ASP A 54 4.98 10.13 9.74
CA ASP A 54 6.31 9.72 9.26
C ASP A 54 6.29 9.51 7.74
N ALA A 55 6.95 10.42 7.03
CA ALA A 55 7.09 10.39 5.58
C ALA A 55 7.73 9.09 5.06
N PHE A 56 8.67 8.51 5.82
CA PHE A 56 9.33 7.26 5.44
C PHE A 56 8.33 6.09 5.51
N ARG A 57 7.56 5.97 6.60
CA ARG A 57 6.50 4.96 6.74
C ARG A 57 5.46 5.09 5.63
N ALA A 58 5.01 6.32 5.34
CA ALA A 58 4.07 6.57 4.25
C ALA A 58 4.64 6.15 2.88
N ALA A 59 5.91 6.47 2.60
CA ALA A 59 6.58 6.08 1.35
C ALA A 59 6.73 4.56 1.23
N VAL A 60 7.07 3.86 2.32
CA VAL A 60 7.12 2.39 2.32
C VAL A 60 5.75 1.80 2.03
N ALA A 61 4.70 2.32 2.68
CA ALA A 61 3.34 1.85 2.47
C ALA A 61 2.88 2.03 1.01
N ILE A 62 3.15 3.20 0.40
CA ILE A 62 2.90 3.44 -1.03
C ILE A 62 3.55 2.37 -1.91
N GLY A 63 4.78 1.97 -1.61
CA GLY A 63 5.49 0.93 -2.37
C GLY A 63 4.89 -0.47 -2.24
N LEU A 64 4.10 -0.76 -1.19
CA LEU A 64 3.45 -2.07 -0.99
C LEU A 64 2.17 -2.25 -1.82
N GLU A 65 1.59 -1.17 -2.34
CA GLU A 65 0.25 -1.21 -2.95
C GLU A 65 0.18 -2.13 -4.18
N ASN A 66 1.28 -2.25 -4.93
CA ASN A 66 1.32 -3.03 -6.18
C ASN A 66 0.78 -4.47 -6.05
N GLU A 67 0.81 -5.07 -4.86
CA GLU A 67 0.41 -6.46 -4.63
C GLU A 67 -0.74 -6.62 -3.60
N THR A 68 -1.15 -5.54 -2.92
CA THR A 68 -1.92 -5.68 -1.66
C THR A 68 -3.23 -4.93 -1.54
N PHE A 69 -3.59 -4.05 -2.50
CA PHE A 69 -4.80 -3.21 -2.44
C PHE A 69 -4.99 -2.52 -1.06
N LEU A 70 -4.42 -1.32 -0.92
CA LEU A 70 -4.47 -0.56 0.34
C LEU A 70 -5.82 0.12 0.63
N ALA A 71 -6.84 -0.12 -0.18
CA ALA A 71 -8.20 0.36 0.00
C ALA A 71 -9.17 -0.61 -0.68
N ASP A 72 -10.47 -0.49 -0.36
CA ASP A 72 -11.50 -1.36 -0.95
C ASP A 72 -12.15 -0.69 -2.18
N SER A 73 -11.89 0.60 -2.39
CA SER A 73 -12.41 1.39 -3.51
C SER A 73 -11.45 2.48 -3.99
N TRP A 74 -11.70 3.00 -5.19
CA TRP A 74 -10.95 4.12 -5.76
C TRP A 74 -11.13 5.41 -4.92
N GLU A 75 -12.35 5.62 -4.42
CA GLU A 75 -12.70 6.77 -3.61
C GLU A 75 -11.94 6.77 -2.28
N GLU A 76 -11.77 5.58 -1.67
CA GLU A 76 -10.98 5.43 -0.45
C GLU A 76 -9.48 5.67 -0.67
N ILE A 77 -8.89 5.13 -1.74
CA ILE A 77 -7.46 5.37 -2.01
C ILE A 77 -7.19 6.84 -2.34
N ALA A 78 -8.10 7.50 -3.07
CA ALA A 78 -8.03 8.93 -3.33
C ALA A 78 -8.13 9.77 -2.04
N ALA A 79 -9.01 9.38 -1.11
CA ALA A 79 -9.14 10.03 0.19
C ALA A 79 -7.89 9.84 1.08
N LEU A 80 -7.14 8.75 0.91
CA LEU A 80 -5.85 8.55 1.57
C LEU A 80 -4.71 9.36 0.92
N ALA A 81 -4.75 9.52 -0.40
CA ALA A 81 -3.71 10.19 -1.17
C ALA A 81 -3.69 11.72 -0.98
N ALA A 82 -4.86 12.37 -0.97
CA ALA A 82 -4.92 13.83 -0.87
C ALA A 82 -4.23 14.40 0.38
N PRO A 83 -4.48 13.89 1.61
CA PRO A 83 -3.79 14.36 2.82
C PRO A 83 -2.29 14.07 2.84
N LEU A 84 -1.79 13.10 2.06
CA LEU A 84 -0.36 12.80 2.02
C LEU A 84 0.43 13.90 1.31
N LYS A 85 -0.13 14.51 0.27
CA LYS A 85 0.52 15.60 -0.46
C LYS A 85 0.61 16.88 0.37
N GLU A 86 -0.41 17.14 1.18
CA GLU A 86 -0.43 18.29 2.09
C GLU A 86 0.57 18.10 3.24
N ARG A 87 0.60 16.90 3.85
CA ARG A 87 1.51 16.58 4.95
C ARG A 87 2.97 16.44 4.51
N PHE A 88 3.19 15.85 3.34
CA PHE A 88 4.52 15.58 2.79
C PHE A 88 4.65 16.13 1.36
N PRO A 89 4.82 17.46 1.19
CA PRO A 89 4.92 18.08 -0.14
C PRO A 89 6.03 17.50 -1.02
N SER A 90 7.14 17.03 -0.42
CA SER A 90 8.24 16.38 -1.16
C SER A 90 7.84 15.05 -1.80
N MET A 91 6.77 14.42 -1.34
CA MET A 91 6.25 13.14 -1.85
C MET A 91 5.15 13.34 -2.90
N ALA A 92 4.78 14.58 -3.25
CA ALA A 92 3.64 14.82 -4.14
C ALA A 92 3.72 14.04 -5.45
N ALA A 93 4.91 14.03 -6.08
CA ALA A 93 5.17 13.29 -7.31
C ALA A 93 5.06 11.76 -7.11
N ASP A 94 5.52 11.24 -5.97
CA ASP A 94 5.43 9.81 -5.64
C ASP A 94 3.98 9.39 -5.39
N VAL A 95 3.20 10.25 -4.73
CA VAL A 95 1.76 10.05 -4.51
C VAL A 95 1.00 10.10 -5.84
N ASP A 96 1.35 11.03 -6.73
CA ASP A 96 0.77 11.08 -8.08
C ASP A 96 1.09 9.81 -8.89
N ALA A 97 2.35 9.38 -8.87
CA ALA A 97 2.77 8.17 -9.54
C ALA A 97 2.09 6.93 -8.96
N TRP A 98 1.89 6.88 -7.65
CA TRP A 98 1.14 5.82 -6.97
C TRP A 98 -0.31 5.78 -7.42
N MET A 99 -1.02 6.91 -7.38
CA MET A 99 -2.42 6.99 -7.81
C MET A 99 -2.59 6.57 -9.27
N ALA A 100 -1.69 7.00 -10.16
CA ALA A 100 -1.71 6.62 -11.57
C ALA A 100 -1.49 5.10 -11.79
N ARG A 101 -0.68 4.44 -10.96
CA ARG A 101 -0.49 2.98 -11.00
C ARG A 101 -1.69 2.22 -10.45
N ALA A 102 -2.31 2.74 -9.39
CA ALA A 102 -3.45 2.11 -8.72
C ALA A 102 -4.73 2.18 -9.57
N GLU A 103 -4.97 3.30 -10.27
CA GLU A 103 -6.22 3.59 -10.99
C GLU A 103 -6.74 2.42 -11.85
N PRO A 104 -5.95 1.78 -12.74
CA PRO A 104 -6.45 0.69 -13.57
C PRO A 104 -6.91 -0.55 -12.78
N SER A 105 -6.30 -0.81 -11.63
CA SER A 105 -6.66 -1.95 -10.78
C SER A 105 -7.96 -1.70 -10.02
N TYR A 106 -8.16 -0.49 -9.49
CA TYR A 106 -9.41 -0.10 -8.84
C TYR A 106 -10.56 0.11 -9.82
N GLU A 107 -10.30 0.62 -11.03
CA GLU A 107 -11.31 0.71 -12.08
C GLU A 107 -11.83 -0.68 -12.49
N ARG A 108 -10.94 -1.68 -12.57
CA ARG A 108 -11.32 -3.08 -12.85
C ARG A 108 -12.20 -3.65 -11.73
N LEU A 109 -11.80 -3.45 -10.48
CA LEU A 109 -12.64 -3.81 -9.31
C LEU A 109 -14.02 -3.16 -9.38
N ARG A 110 -14.09 -1.84 -9.65
CA ARG A 110 -15.35 -1.09 -9.73
C ARG A 110 -16.27 -1.58 -10.86
N ARG A 111 -15.70 -1.95 -12.01
CA ARG A 111 -16.49 -2.40 -13.17
C ARG A 111 -16.97 -3.85 -13.00
N GLY A 112 -16.43 -4.61 -12.04
CA GLY A 112 -16.71 -6.04 -11.89
C GLY A 112 -16.05 -6.86 -12.99
N SER A 113 -15.86 -8.16 -12.75
CA SER A 113 -15.34 -9.07 -13.77
C SER A 113 -16.35 -9.21 -14.93
N PHE A 114 -15.85 -9.40 -16.15
CA PHE A 114 -16.68 -9.84 -17.28
C PHE A 114 -17.49 -11.10 -16.93
N PHE A 115 -16.93 -11.97 -16.08
CA PHE A 115 -17.57 -13.19 -15.62
C PHE A 115 -18.68 -12.96 -14.58
N ASP A 116 -18.58 -11.91 -13.76
CA ASP A 116 -19.62 -11.58 -12.76
C ASP A 116 -20.88 -11.05 -13.46
N ARG A 117 -20.70 -10.22 -14.50
CA ARG A 117 -21.82 -9.68 -15.30
C ARG A 117 -22.52 -10.72 -16.18
N ALA A 118 -21.84 -11.82 -16.54
CA ALA A 118 -22.43 -12.92 -17.30
C ALA A 118 -23.34 -13.81 -16.43
N ALA A 119 -23.07 -13.90 -15.13
CA ALA A 119 -23.87 -14.68 -14.18
C ALA A 119 -25.21 -14.02 -13.82
N GLU A 120 -25.31 -12.69 -13.88
CA GLU A 120 -26.55 -11.95 -13.62
C GLU A 120 -27.54 -11.94 -14.81
N GLY A 121 -27.11 -12.44 -15.97
CA GLY A 121 -27.91 -12.50 -17.20
C GLY A 121 -28.41 -13.88 -17.61
N SER A 122 -28.31 -14.89 -16.72
CA SER A 122 -28.72 -16.29 -16.97
C SER A 122 -29.96 -16.68 -16.18
#